data_AF-A0A0C2VQR7-F1
#
_entry.id   AF-A0A0C2VQR7-F1
#
_cell.length_a   1.000
_cell.length_b   1.000
_cell.length_c   1.000
_cell.angle_alpha   90.00
_cell.angle_beta   90.00
_cell.angle_gamma   90.00
#
_symmetry.space_group_name_H-M   'P 1'
#
loop_
_entity.id
_entity.type
_entity.pdbx_description
1 polymer ?
#
loop_
_entity_poly.entity_id
_entity_poly.type
_entity_poly.pdbx_seq_one_letter_code
_entity_poly.pdbx_strand_id
1 'polypeptide(L)'
;MQGKLNVTYHLICDNDIYEEVSLKQILENEKIVKLLKSEYGKGLRNIALSSNNDDTKIILSTEKELYTFEAEKKDFADLIELAEEDAKARKLFKKGCEAVEIVDFVTLD
;
A
#
# COMPACT_ATOMS: atom_id res chain seq x y z
N MET A 1 29.11 -8.59 -18.32
CA MET A 1 29.63 -8.24 -16.97
C MET A 1 29.07 -9.26 -16.00
N GLN A 2 29.90 -9.94 -15.20
CA GLN A 2 29.42 -10.83 -14.14
C GLN A 2 28.96 -9.96 -12.95
N GLY A 3 27.81 -10.29 -12.38
CA GLY A 3 27.21 -9.59 -11.25
C GLY A 3 25.75 -10.02 -11.10
N LYS A 4 25.23 -10.02 -9.87
CA LYS A 4 23.83 -10.33 -9.59
C LYS A 4 23.06 -9.06 -9.21
N LEU A 5 21.75 -9.10 -9.39
CA LEU A 5 20.83 -8.07 -8.97
C LEU A 5 19.84 -8.73 -8.00
N ASN A 6 19.56 -8.10 -6.87
CA ASN A 6 18.41 -8.42 -6.05
C ASN A 6 17.30 -7.45 -6.44
N VAL A 7 16.18 -7.96 -6.94
CA VAL A 7 15.07 -7.17 -7.48
C VAL A 7 13.88 -7.30 -6.56
N THR A 8 13.28 -6.17 -6.19
CA THR A 8 12.10 -6.08 -5.34
C THR A 8 10.91 -5.62 -6.16
N TYR A 9 9.81 -6.36 -6.09
CA TYR A 9 8.58 -6.06 -6.80
C TYR A 9 7.34 -6.26 -5.91
N HIS A 10 6.20 -5.71 -6.32
CA HIS A 10 4.90 -6.08 -5.79
C HIS A 10 3.91 -6.36 -6.93
N LEU A 11 2.79 -7.00 -6.60
CA LEU A 11 1.70 -7.19 -7.55
C LEU A 11 0.93 -5.88 -7.75
N ILE A 12 0.42 -5.66 -8.95
CA ILE A 12 -0.57 -4.63 -9.26
C ILE A 12 -1.92 -5.33 -9.34
N CYS A 13 -2.86 -4.88 -8.51
CA CYS A 13 -4.20 -5.43 -8.46
C CYS A 13 -5.26 -4.35 -8.77
N ASP A 14 -6.33 -4.74 -9.47
CA ASP A 14 -7.45 -3.86 -9.85
C ASP A 14 -8.17 -3.25 -8.64
N ASN A 15 -8.07 -3.91 -7.48
CA ASN A 15 -8.69 -3.49 -6.23
C ASN A 15 -7.72 -2.75 -5.30
N ASP A 16 -6.54 -2.35 -5.77
CA ASP A 16 -5.65 -1.49 -5.00
C ASP A 16 -6.33 -0.13 -4.81
N ILE A 17 -6.55 0.25 -3.55
CA ILE A 17 -7.16 1.52 -3.21
C ILE A 17 -6.11 2.53 -2.78
N TYR A 18 -6.33 3.77 -3.19
CA TYR A 18 -5.69 4.94 -2.61
C TYR A 18 -6.77 6.01 -2.51
N GLU A 19 -7.21 6.29 -1.29
CA GLU A 19 -8.19 7.32 -1.01
C GLU A 19 -7.63 8.31 -0.02
N GLU A 20 -7.81 9.58 -0.33
CA GLU A 20 -7.48 10.68 0.56
C GLU A 20 -8.78 11.28 1.08
N VAL A 21 -8.96 11.27 2.40
CA VAL A 21 -10.14 11.82 3.06
C VAL A 21 -9.68 12.88 4.05
N SER A 22 -10.30 14.05 4.03
CA SER A 22 -9.97 15.09 5.01
C SER A 22 -10.56 14.76 6.38
N LEU A 23 -9.86 15.16 7.43
CA LEU A 23 -10.35 15.00 8.80
C LEU A 23 -11.72 15.69 8.97
N LYS A 24 -11.95 16.81 8.28
CA LYS A 24 -13.25 17.47 8.23
C LYS A 24 -14.36 16.56 7.72
N GLN A 25 -14.16 15.87 6.58
CA GLN A 25 -15.14 14.94 6.03
C GLN A 25 -15.46 13.79 6.99
N ILE A 26 -14.45 13.32 7.74
CA ILE A 26 -14.64 12.28 8.76
C ILE A 26 -15.45 12.81 9.95
N LEU A 27 -15.18 14.03 10.41
CA LEU A 27 -15.87 14.66 11.53
C LEU A 27 -17.28 15.17 11.17
N GLU A 28 -17.61 15.35 9.90
CA GLU A 28 -18.99 15.59 9.43
C GLU A 28 -19.85 14.32 9.47
N ASN A 29 -19.24 13.13 9.55
CA ASN A 29 -19.97 11.86 9.61
C ASN A 29 -20.48 11.57 11.03
N GLU A 30 -21.80 11.66 11.23
CA GLU A 30 -22.42 11.41 12.54
C GLU A 30 -22.08 10.05 13.16
N LYS A 31 -21.93 8.99 12.35
CA LYS A 31 -21.63 7.65 12.88
C LYS A 31 -20.24 7.64 13.50
N ILE A 32 -19.28 8.25 12.82
CA ILE A 32 -17.90 8.35 13.30
C ILE A 32 -17.84 9.25 14.54
N VAL A 33 -18.51 10.40 14.51
CA VAL A 33 -18.59 11.32 15.66
C VAL A 33 -19.19 10.62 16.89
N LYS A 34 -20.29 9.87 16.72
CA LYS A 34 -20.91 9.10 17.81
C LYS A 34 -19.95 8.04 18.35
N LEU A 35 -19.25 7.30 17.48
CA LEU A 35 -18.26 6.30 17.86
C LEU A 35 -17.10 6.91 18.66
N LEU A 36 -16.54 8.03 18.19
CA LEU A 36 -15.48 8.76 18.90
C LEU A 36 -15.94 9.22 20.28
N LYS A 37 -17.16 9.76 20.40
CA LYS A 37 -17.72 10.17 21.71
C LYS A 37 -17.97 8.98 22.63
N SER A 38 -18.42 7.84 22.11
CA SER A 38 -18.68 6.66 22.94
C SER A 38 -17.40 5.97 23.42
N GLU A 39 -16.36 5.96 22.58
CA GLU A 39 -15.06 5.37 22.93
C GLU A 39 -14.25 6.27 23.88
N TYR A 40 -14.10 7.54 23.53
CA TYR A 40 -13.19 8.45 24.24
C TYR A 40 -13.89 9.40 25.23
N GLY A 41 -15.22 9.48 25.18
CA GLY A 41 -16.04 10.37 25.99
C GLY A 41 -16.91 9.66 27.03
N LYS A 42 -16.65 8.38 27.30
CA LYS A 42 -17.54 7.55 28.11
C LYS A 42 -17.75 8.12 29.52
N GLY A 43 -19.00 8.29 29.93
CA GLY A 43 -19.37 8.82 31.25
C GLY A 43 -19.41 10.35 31.34
N LEU A 44 -19.03 11.07 30.28
CA LEU A 44 -19.11 12.53 30.22
C LEU A 44 -20.43 12.98 29.56
N ARG A 45 -21.02 14.07 30.06
CA ARG A 45 -22.20 14.72 29.46
C ARG A 45 -21.75 15.92 28.63
N ASN A 46 -22.49 16.24 27.57
CA ASN A 46 -22.30 17.45 26.74
C ASN A 46 -20.94 17.56 26.05
N ILE A 47 -20.52 16.51 25.36
CA ILE A 47 -19.22 16.44 24.68
C ILE A 47 -19.30 17.07 23.29
N ALA A 48 -18.43 18.04 23.01
CA ALA A 48 -18.17 18.59 21.68
C ALA A 48 -16.86 18.02 21.12
N LEU A 49 -16.81 17.76 19.82
CA LEU A 49 -15.60 17.37 19.09
C LEU A 49 -15.20 18.56 18.23
N SER A 50 -13.92 18.93 18.26
CA SER A 50 -13.35 20.01 17.46
C SER A 50 -11.93 19.64 17.03
N SER A 51 -11.54 20.04 15.82
CA SER A 51 -10.16 19.95 15.33
C SER A 51 -9.59 21.36 15.17
N ASN A 52 -8.29 21.52 15.40
CA ASN A 52 -7.57 22.77 15.13
C ASN A 52 -7.09 22.87 13.68
N ASN A 53 -7.09 21.76 12.95
CA ASN A 53 -6.64 21.71 11.56
C ASN A 53 -7.51 20.77 10.74
N ASP A 54 -8.47 21.37 10.04
CA ASP A 54 -9.45 20.67 9.21
C ASP A 54 -8.85 20.13 7.90
N ASP A 55 -7.68 20.65 7.49
CA ASP A 55 -6.96 20.24 6.28
C ASP A 55 -6.07 19.00 6.50
N THR A 56 -6.12 18.41 7.69
CA THR A 56 -5.41 17.16 7.97
C THR A 56 -5.95 16.07 7.06
N LYS A 57 -5.07 15.47 6.24
CA LYS A 57 -5.41 14.39 5.31
C LYS A 57 -5.20 13.04 5.97
N ILE A 58 -6.18 12.15 5.81
CA ILE A 58 -6.11 10.75 6.20
C ILE A 58 -6.07 9.92 4.92
N ILE A 59 -5.03 9.09 4.79
CA ILE A 59 -4.78 8.30 3.59
C ILE A 59 -5.19 6.85 3.90
N LEU A 60 -6.09 6.32 3.08
CA LEU A 60 -6.45 4.91 3.06
C LEU A 60 -5.81 4.31 1.82
N SER A 61 -4.76 3.53 1.99
CA SER A 61 -4.06 2.88 0.89
C SER A 61 -3.91 1.38 1.13
N THR A 62 -3.98 0.59 0.07
CA THR A 62 -3.63 -0.83 0.14
C THR A 62 -2.15 -0.97 0.53
N GLU A 63 -1.88 -1.73 1.60
CA GLU A 63 -0.52 -2.16 1.92
C GLU A 63 -0.10 -3.27 0.96
N LYS A 64 0.87 -2.97 0.09
CA LYS A 64 1.36 -3.91 -0.91
C LYS A 64 2.44 -4.81 -0.32
N GLU A 65 2.30 -6.11 -0.49
CA GLU A 65 3.32 -7.08 -0.11
C GLU A 65 4.48 -7.02 -1.11
N LEU A 66 5.71 -6.93 -0.60
CA LEU A 66 6.92 -6.87 -1.41
C LEU A 66 7.56 -8.25 -1.51
N TYR A 67 7.99 -8.60 -2.71
CA TYR A 67 8.66 -9.86 -3.04
C TYR A 67 10.02 -9.58 -3.65
N THR A 68 10.97 -10.47 -3.41
CA THR A 68 12.34 -10.34 -3.92
C THR A 68 12.81 -11.59 -4.65
N PHE A 69 13.59 -11.40 -5.70
CA PHE A 69 14.29 -12.46 -6.42
C PHE A 69 15.66 -12.00 -6.93
N GLU A 70 16.54 -12.96 -7.22
CA GLU A 70 17.85 -12.69 -7.81
C GLU A 70 17.81 -12.81 -9.34
N ALA A 71 18.35 -11.81 -10.05
CA ALA A 71 18.55 -11.81 -11.49
C ALA A 71 20.04 -11.63 -11.84
N GLU A 72 20.47 -12.06 -13.03
CA GLU A 72 21.81 -11.70 -13.50
C GLU A 72 21.84 -10.26 -14.01
N LYS A 73 22.96 -9.56 -13.82
CA LYS A 73 23.16 -8.18 -14.29
C LYS A 73 23.01 -8.03 -15.80
N LYS A 74 23.25 -9.09 -16.57
CA LYS A 74 23.09 -9.10 -18.02
C LYS A 74 21.61 -9.04 -18.43
N ASP A 75 20.71 -9.51 -17.57
CA ASP A 75 19.26 -9.62 -17.81
C ASP A 75 18.53 -8.37 -17.27
N PHE A 76 19.25 -7.26 -17.07
CA PHE A 76 18.69 -6.00 -16.57
C PHE A 76 17.55 -5.45 -17.44
N ALA A 77 17.59 -5.69 -18.75
CA ALA A 77 16.53 -5.27 -19.66
C ALA A 77 15.22 -6.05 -19.44
N ASP A 78 15.32 -7.25 -18.86
CA ASP A 78 14.24 -8.24 -18.80
C ASP A 78 13.68 -8.39 -17.36
N LEU A 79 14.04 -7.50 -16.43
CA LEU A 79 13.67 -7.65 -15.01
C LEU A 79 12.15 -7.73 -14.78
N ILE A 80 11.34 -7.04 -15.59
CA ILE A 80 9.89 -7.09 -15.47
C ILE A 80 9.37 -8.47 -15.85
N GLU A 81 9.84 -9.02 -16.97
CA GLU A 81 9.46 -10.37 -17.42
C GLU A 81 9.90 -11.42 -16.40
N LEU A 82 11.13 -11.32 -15.89
CA LEU A 82 11.65 -12.19 -14.83
C LEU A 82 10.85 -12.08 -13.53
N ALA A 83 10.40 -10.87 -13.15
CA ALA A 83 9.56 -10.67 -11.98
C ALA A 83 8.17 -11.31 -12.16
N GLU A 84 7.58 -11.21 -13.36
CA GLU A 84 6.33 -11.89 -13.67
C GLU A 84 6.47 -13.42 -13.66
N GLU A 85 7.58 -13.94 -14.18
CA GLU A 85 7.90 -15.36 -14.16
C GLU A 85 8.07 -15.88 -12.72
N ASP A 86 8.82 -15.15 -11.88
CA ASP A 86 8.96 -15.47 -10.46
C ASP A 86 7.60 -15.43 -9.75
N ALA A 87 6.77 -14.41 -10.01
CA ALA A 87 5.43 -14.29 -9.45
C ALA A 87 4.50 -15.43 -9.89
N LYS A 88 4.57 -15.86 -11.16
CA LYS A 88 3.85 -17.03 -11.70
C LYS A 88 4.34 -18.32 -11.03
N ALA A 89 5.65 -18.51 -10.94
CA ALA A 89 6.26 -19.70 -10.32
C ALA A 89 5.88 -19.85 -8.85
N ARG A 90 5.80 -18.73 -8.12
CA ARG A 90 5.37 -18.65 -6.71
C ARG A 90 3.84 -18.63 -6.53
N LYS A 91 3.06 -18.59 -7.62
CA LYS A 91 1.58 -18.52 -7.61
C LYS A 91 1.05 -17.30 -6.84
N LEU A 92 1.69 -16.15 -7.00
CA LEU A 92 1.32 -14.93 -6.29
C LEU A 92 0.09 -14.24 -6.90
N PHE A 93 -0.12 -14.39 -8.21
CA PHE A 93 -1.27 -13.81 -8.91
C PHE A 93 -2.60 -14.35 -8.35
N LYS A 94 -3.35 -13.46 -7.69
CA LYS A 94 -4.72 -13.67 -7.23
C LYS A 94 -5.70 -13.06 -8.24
N LYS A 95 -7.00 -13.35 -8.09
CA LYS A 95 -8.04 -12.78 -8.97
C LYS A 95 -7.97 -11.25 -8.96
N GLY A 96 -7.84 -10.65 -10.16
CA GLY A 96 -7.73 -9.21 -10.32
C GLY A 96 -6.32 -8.65 -10.06
N CYS A 97 -5.29 -9.51 -10.00
CA CYS A 97 -3.89 -9.09 -10.02
C CYS A 97 -3.25 -9.69 -11.27
N GLU A 98 -2.75 -8.86 -12.18
CA GLU A 98 -2.32 -9.32 -13.51
C GLU A 98 -0.90 -8.86 -13.90
N ALA A 99 -0.35 -7.88 -13.18
CA ALA A 99 0.96 -7.32 -13.47
C ALA A 99 1.81 -7.21 -12.19
N VAL A 100 3.10 -6.98 -12.38
CA VAL A 100 4.07 -6.66 -11.32
C VAL A 100 4.61 -5.25 -11.53
N GLU A 101 4.97 -4.58 -10.45
CA GLU A 101 5.72 -3.33 -10.47
C GLU A 101 7.05 -3.54 -9.75
N ILE A 102 8.15 -3.21 -10.41
CA ILE A 102 9.48 -3.21 -9.77
C ILE A 102 9.59 -1.93 -8.95
N VAL A 103 9.85 -2.10 -7.66
CA VAL A 103 9.95 -0.99 -6.69
C VAL A 103 11.41 -0.61 -6.47
N ASP A 104 12.30 -1.60 -6.50
CA ASP A 104 13.73 -1.40 -6.25
C ASP A 104 14.56 -2.52 -6.88
N PHE A 105 15.83 -2.24 -7.17
CA PHE A 105 16.82 -3.27 -7.45
C PHE A 105 18.20 -2.85 -6.97
N VAL A 106 18.92 -3.79 -6.38
CA VAL A 106 20.25 -3.56 -5.80
C VAL A 106 21.25 -4.50 -6.46
N THR A 107 22.39 -3.97 -6.89
CA THR A 107 23.48 -4.84 -7.38
C THR A 107 24.13 -5.53 -6.20
N LEU A 108 24.24 -6.85 -6.28
CA LEU A 108 25.03 -7.66 -5.35
C LEU A 108 26.42 -7.80 -5.99
N ASP A 109 27.43 -7.22 -5.33
CA ASP A 109 28.84 -7.25 -5.76
C ASP A 109 29.39 -8.68 -5.91
#